data_AF-A0A9D8K052-F1
#
_entry.id   AF-A0A9D8K052-F1
#
_cell.length_a   1.000
_cell.length_b   1.000
_cell.length_c   1.000
_cell.angle_alpha   90.00
_cell.angle_beta   90.00
_cell.angle_gamma   90.00
#
_symmetry.space_group_name_H-M   'P 1'
#
loop_
_entity.id
_entity.type
_entity.pdbx_description
1 polymer ?
#
loop_
_entity_poly.entity_id
_entity_poly.type
_entity_poly.pdbx_seq_one_letter_code
_entity_poly.pdbx_strand_id
1 'polypeptide(L)'
;MEPPGFYLLKITLNGARLRRLCYGLKNLAGAVTSGREIAGVAKHLLDTTALIDHLNGRQPVVTLLTKLALQGHELGLCCINIAELYSGLDNDERIKADMLINGLDYYEISEDMAKVAGVYRFEFARKGITLTIADTLIAAVARGYGAILVTANVRDYPMEDIDLLLASGQ
;
A
#
# COMPACT_ATOMS: atom_id res chain seq x y z
N MET A 1 23.43 9.69 -15.10
CA MET A 1 21.97 9.48 -15.15
C MET A 1 21.79 7.98 -14.98
N GLU A 2 21.55 7.53 -13.76
CA GLU A 2 21.48 6.09 -13.45
C GLU A 2 20.14 5.50 -13.89
N PRO A 3 20.08 4.23 -14.34
CA PRO A 3 18.86 3.64 -14.85
C PRO A 3 17.78 3.50 -13.76
N PRO A 4 16.48 3.59 -14.11
CA PRO A 4 15.36 3.54 -13.16
C PRO A 4 15.33 2.31 -12.23
N GLY A 5 15.98 1.22 -12.62
CA GLY A 5 16.05 -0.02 -11.83
C GLY A 5 16.99 0.02 -10.61
N PHE A 6 17.86 1.03 -10.48
CA PHE A 6 18.84 1.08 -9.38
C PHE A 6 18.24 1.45 -8.02
N TYR A 7 17.10 2.16 -8.00
CA TYR A 7 16.39 2.50 -6.77
C TYR A 7 15.67 1.31 -6.16
N LEU A 8 15.11 0.41 -6.99
CA LEU A 8 14.48 -0.82 -6.50
C LEU A 8 15.50 -1.75 -5.84
N LEU A 9 16.71 -1.89 -6.42
CA LEU A 9 17.75 -2.76 -5.85
C LEU A 9 18.17 -2.33 -4.42
N LYS A 10 18.16 -1.01 -4.12
CA LYS A 10 18.40 -0.53 -2.75
C LYS A 10 17.23 -0.82 -1.80
N ILE A 11 15.99 -0.81 -2.29
CA ILE A 11 14.81 -1.15 -1.49
C ILE A 11 14.76 -2.67 -1.22
N THR A 12 15.06 -3.50 -2.21
CA THR A 12 15.10 -4.97 -2.07
C THR A 12 16.28 -5.43 -1.18
N LEU A 13 17.45 -4.79 -1.28
CA LEU A 13 18.63 -5.16 -0.50
C LEU A 13 18.59 -4.68 0.96
N ASN A 14 17.90 -3.57 1.28
CA ASN A 14 17.68 -3.15 2.67
C ASN A 14 16.41 -3.74 3.31
N GLY A 15 15.38 -4.03 2.50
CA GLY A 15 14.04 -4.37 3.01
C GLY A 15 13.84 -5.84 3.33
N ALA A 16 14.26 -6.78 2.49
CA ALA A 16 13.80 -8.17 2.62
C ALA A 16 14.80 -9.12 3.30
N ARG A 17 16.11 -8.87 3.18
CA ARG A 17 17.14 -9.86 3.60
C ARG A 17 17.83 -9.59 4.95
N LEU A 18 17.65 -8.40 5.54
CA LEU A 18 18.25 -8.03 6.84
C LEU A 18 17.29 -8.08 8.03
N ARG A 19 15.97 -8.25 7.81
CA ARG A 19 14.97 -8.22 8.89
C ARG A 19 15.02 -9.43 9.84
N ARG A 20 15.72 -10.52 9.48
CA ARG A 20 15.96 -11.65 10.40
C ARG A 20 17.11 -11.44 11.41
N LEU A 21 17.96 -10.42 11.25
CA LEU A 21 19.09 -10.22 12.17
C LEU A 21 18.89 -9.11 13.20
N CYS A 22 18.07 -8.08 12.91
CA CYS A 22 17.99 -6.88 13.76
C CYS A 22 16.83 -6.82 14.74
N TYR A 23 15.84 -7.73 14.66
CA TYR A 23 14.74 -7.78 15.65
C TYR A 23 15.21 -8.27 17.04
N GLY A 24 16.45 -8.74 17.17
CA GLY A 24 17.02 -9.28 18.41
C GLY A 24 17.74 -8.28 19.34
N LEU A 25 17.80 -6.97 19.05
CA LEU A 25 18.71 -6.07 19.79
C LEU A 25 18.12 -4.71 20.27
N LYS A 26 16.81 -4.44 20.14
CA LYS A 26 16.22 -3.14 20.55
C LYS A 26 15.51 -3.14 21.92
N ASN A 27 15.91 -3.99 22.87
CA ASN A 27 15.38 -4.00 24.24
C ASN A 27 16.42 -3.62 25.30
N LEU A 28 17.28 -2.64 25.03
CA LEU A 28 18.10 -2.00 26.07
C LEU A 28 18.36 -0.52 25.72
N ALA A 29 17.42 0.34 26.09
CA ALA A 29 17.68 1.70 26.60
C ALA A 29 16.34 2.40 26.83
N GLY A 30 15.92 2.48 28.08
CA GLY A 30 14.95 3.49 28.50
C GLY A 30 15.64 4.84 28.69
N ALA A 31 14.94 5.94 28.37
CA ALA A 31 14.85 7.16 29.17
C ALA A 31 14.04 8.24 28.43
N VAL A 32 13.14 8.86 29.21
CA VAL A 32 12.29 10.05 28.99
C VAL A 32 12.95 11.17 28.18
N THR A 33 12.21 11.75 27.21
CA THR A 33 11.99 13.21 27.05
C THR A 33 10.80 13.53 26.15
N SER A 34 10.01 14.49 26.63
CA SER A 34 8.84 15.16 26.02
C SER A 34 9.00 15.61 24.56
N GLY A 35 7.96 15.36 23.74
CA GLY A 35 7.51 16.33 22.73
C GLY A 35 7.95 16.15 21.27
N ARG A 36 7.76 14.98 20.67
CA ARG A 36 7.32 14.76 19.27
C ARG A 36 7.12 13.27 19.09
N GLU A 37 5.94 12.87 18.63
CA GLU A 37 5.55 11.49 18.40
C GLU A 37 6.66 10.70 17.68
N ILE A 38 7.11 9.60 18.28
CA ILE A 38 7.99 8.65 17.61
C ILE A 38 7.17 8.14 16.42
N ALA A 39 7.47 8.59 15.20
CA ALA A 39 6.75 8.14 14.01
C ALA A 39 6.90 6.60 13.94
N GLY A 40 5.86 5.91 14.36
CA GLY A 40 5.82 4.46 14.40
C GLY A 40 5.87 3.91 12.98
N VAL A 41 6.36 2.68 12.85
CA VAL A 41 6.16 1.91 11.61
C VAL A 41 4.65 1.72 11.43
N ALA A 42 4.16 2.00 10.22
CA ALA A 42 2.75 1.94 9.85
C ALA A 42 2.60 1.13 8.56
N LYS A 43 1.45 0.46 8.42
CA LYS A 43 1.10 -0.33 7.23
C LYS A 43 0.40 0.55 6.22
N HIS A 44 0.74 0.36 4.96
CA HIS A 44 0.10 1.04 3.84
C HIS A 44 -0.36 0.01 2.83
N LEU A 45 -1.63 0.05 2.45
CA LEU A 45 -2.14 -0.72 1.33
C LEU A 45 -2.10 0.17 0.09
N LEU A 46 -1.43 -0.29 -0.97
CA LEU A 46 -1.34 0.46 -2.22
C LEU A 46 -2.53 0.12 -3.11
N ASP A 47 -3.33 1.15 -3.42
CA ASP A 47 -4.35 1.05 -4.46
C ASP A 47 -3.71 0.79 -5.83
N THR A 48 -4.45 0.17 -6.74
CA THR A 48 -3.97 -0.21 -8.06
C THR A 48 -3.53 1.02 -8.86
N THR A 49 -4.24 2.14 -8.71
CA THR A 49 -3.87 3.41 -9.33
C THR A 49 -2.47 3.88 -8.92
N ALA A 50 -2.11 3.76 -7.64
CA ALA A 50 -0.77 4.09 -7.13
C ALA A 50 0.30 3.11 -7.65
N LEU A 51 -0.02 1.82 -7.76
CA LEU A 51 0.89 0.81 -8.34
C LEU A 51 1.18 1.07 -9.83
N ILE A 52 0.14 1.34 -10.61
CA ILE A 52 0.25 1.66 -12.05
C ILE A 52 1.06 2.94 -12.23
N ASP A 53 0.78 3.98 -11.45
CA ASP A 53 1.49 5.25 -11.53
C ASP A 53 2.97 5.11 -11.14
N HIS A 54 3.27 4.27 -10.15
CA HIS A 54 4.65 3.93 -9.80
C HIS A 54 5.36 3.21 -10.95
N LEU A 55 4.74 2.19 -11.57
CA LEU A 55 5.31 1.45 -12.70
C LEU A 55 5.55 2.35 -13.92
N ASN A 56 4.66 3.32 -14.13
CA ASN A 56 4.81 4.35 -15.17
C ASN A 56 5.84 5.43 -14.82
N GLY A 57 6.47 5.36 -13.64
CA GLY A 57 7.49 6.32 -13.22
C GLY A 57 6.94 7.71 -12.90
N ARG A 58 5.65 7.83 -12.52
CA ARG A 58 5.08 9.13 -12.14
C ARG A 58 5.75 9.64 -10.88
N GLN A 59 6.55 10.69 -11.04
CA GLN A 59 7.49 11.17 -10.02
C GLN A 59 6.86 11.47 -8.64
N PRO A 60 5.64 12.06 -8.52
CA PRO A 60 5.02 12.28 -7.22
C PRO A 60 4.81 10.96 -6.44
N VAL A 61 4.29 9.94 -7.12
CA VAL A 61 4.02 8.62 -6.54
C VAL A 61 5.32 7.89 -6.20
N VAL A 62 6.29 7.88 -7.13
CA VAL A 62 7.62 7.30 -6.89
C VAL A 62 8.28 7.92 -5.67
N THR A 63 8.22 9.24 -5.54
CA THR A 63 8.81 9.97 -4.41
C THR A 63 8.11 9.64 -3.10
N LEU A 64 6.77 9.58 -3.11
CA LEU A 64 5.97 9.24 -1.94
C LEU A 64 6.29 7.82 -1.44
N LEU A 65 6.19 6.81 -2.32
CA LEU A 65 6.41 5.43 -1.92
C LEU A 65 7.85 5.17 -1.48
N THR A 66 8.83 5.80 -2.16
CA THR A 66 10.25 5.73 -1.75
C THR A 66 10.43 6.33 -0.36
N LYS A 67 9.82 7.48 -0.07
CA LYS A 67 9.90 8.12 1.25
C LYS A 67 9.30 7.22 2.33
N LEU A 68 8.12 6.66 2.10
CA LEU A 68 7.45 5.76 3.06
C LEU A 68 8.33 4.54 3.37
N ALA A 69 8.90 3.92 2.33
CA ALA A 69 9.81 2.78 2.49
C ALA A 69 11.09 3.15 3.27
N LEU A 70 11.69 4.31 3.01
CA LEU A 70 12.88 4.79 3.73
C LEU A 70 12.61 5.13 5.19
N GLN A 71 11.37 5.53 5.51
CA GLN A 71 10.92 5.74 6.90
C GLN A 71 10.63 4.42 7.63
N GLY A 72 10.72 3.28 6.94
CA GLY A 72 10.54 1.94 7.50
C GLY A 72 9.09 1.48 7.56
N HIS A 73 8.15 2.21 6.93
CA HIS A 73 6.76 1.79 6.80
C HIS A 73 6.65 0.49 5.99
N GLU A 74 5.61 -0.28 6.28
CA GLU A 74 5.24 -1.48 5.52
C GLU A 74 4.36 -1.07 4.35
N LEU A 75 4.73 -1.50 3.14
CA LEU A 75 3.97 -1.23 1.91
C LEU A 75 3.47 -2.58 1.39
N GLY A 76 2.17 -2.71 1.21
CA GLY A 76 1.55 -3.94 0.80
C GLY A 76 0.47 -3.79 -0.26
N LEU A 77 -0.02 -4.93 -0.72
CA LEU A 77 -1.07 -5.08 -1.73
C LEU A 77 -1.91 -6.33 -1.43
N CYS A 78 -3.02 -6.52 -2.14
CA CYS A 78 -3.81 -7.75 -2.09
C CYS A 78 -4.03 -8.35 -3.48
N CYS A 79 -4.70 -9.51 -3.54
CA CYS A 79 -4.97 -10.20 -4.81
C CYS A 79 -5.76 -9.35 -5.82
N ILE A 80 -6.62 -8.43 -5.35
CA ILE A 80 -7.38 -7.53 -6.23
C ILE A 80 -6.42 -6.60 -6.97
N ASN A 81 -5.48 -5.97 -6.25
CA ASN A 81 -4.50 -5.08 -6.86
C ASN A 81 -3.61 -5.81 -7.88
N ILE A 82 -3.21 -7.04 -7.57
CA ILE A 82 -2.45 -7.88 -8.51
C ILE A 82 -3.29 -8.17 -9.76
N ALA A 83 -4.54 -8.61 -9.60
CA ALA A 83 -5.40 -8.97 -10.72
C ALA A 83 -5.66 -7.77 -11.65
N GLU A 84 -5.97 -6.61 -11.09
CA GLU A 84 -6.16 -5.39 -11.86
C GLU A 84 -4.88 -4.95 -12.56
N LEU A 85 -3.74 -5.00 -11.86
CA LEU A 85 -2.47 -4.63 -12.45
C LEU A 85 -2.15 -5.53 -13.67
N TYR A 86 -2.20 -6.85 -13.54
CA TYR A 86 -1.88 -7.77 -14.66
C TYR A 86 -2.90 -7.73 -15.80
N SER A 87 -4.11 -7.22 -15.55
CA SER A 87 -5.11 -7.04 -16.60
C SER A 87 -4.70 -5.99 -17.64
N GLY A 88 -3.84 -5.05 -17.26
CA GLY A 88 -3.43 -3.92 -18.10
C GLY A 88 -2.01 -4.03 -18.69
N LEU A 89 -1.23 -5.05 -18.33
CA LEU A 89 0.19 -5.13 -18.69
C LEU A 89 0.48 -6.08 -19.86
N ASP A 90 1.38 -5.63 -20.73
CA ASP A 90 2.03 -6.48 -21.74
C ASP A 90 3.12 -7.39 -21.12
N ASN A 91 3.78 -8.20 -21.96
CA ASN A 91 4.78 -9.16 -21.50
C ASN A 91 6.03 -8.51 -20.87
N ASP A 92 6.48 -7.37 -21.40
CA ASP A 92 7.69 -6.70 -20.91
C ASP A 92 7.38 -5.94 -19.62
N GLU A 93 6.18 -5.39 -19.50
CA GLU A 93 5.68 -4.71 -18.30
C GLU A 93 5.45 -5.69 -17.14
N ARG A 94 5.05 -6.93 -17.41
CA ARG A 94 4.88 -7.98 -16.37
C ARG A 94 6.15 -8.25 -15.59
N ILE A 95 7.32 -8.23 -16.24
CA ILE A 95 8.60 -8.41 -15.56
C ILE A 95 8.85 -7.29 -14.54
N LYS A 96 8.50 -6.05 -14.88
CA LYS A 96 8.62 -4.90 -13.96
C LYS A 96 7.62 -5.01 -12.81
N ALA A 97 6.40 -5.45 -13.10
CA ALA A 97 5.38 -5.68 -12.09
C ALA A 97 5.78 -6.79 -11.12
N ASP A 98 6.33 -7.91 -11.60
CA ASP A 98 6.84 -8.99 -10.75
C ASP A 98 7.90 -8.45 -9.77
N MET A 99 8.84 -7.62 -10.25
CA MET A 99 9.87 -7.02 -9.39
C MET A 99 9.27 -6.10 -8.32
N LEU A 100 8.27 -5.30 -8.69
CA LEU A 100 7.57 -4.42 -7.75
C LEU A 100 6.82 -5.22 -6.68
N ILE A 101 6.00 -6.19 -7.11
CA ILE A 101 5.15 -7.01 -6.22
C ILE A 101 6.00 -7.81 -5.24
N ASN A 102 7.12 -8.39 -5.70
CA ASN A 102 8.03 -9.14 -4.84
C ASN A 102 8.70 -8.27 -3.75
N GLY A 103 8.64 -6.94 -3.87
CA GLY A 103 9.11 -5.99 -2.87
C GLY A 103 8.05 -5.52 -1.86
N LEU A 104 6.80 -5.96 -2.01
CA LEU A 104 5.65 -5.54 -1.20
C LEU A 104 5.15 -6.68 -0.31
N ASP A 105 4.55 -6.31 0.82
CA ASP A 105 3.84 -7.26 1.67
C ASP A 105 2.52 -7.70 1.03
N TYR A 106 2.14 -8.97 1.18
CA TYR A 106 0.87 -9.48 0.68
C TYR A 106 -0.16 -9.54 1.82
N TYR A 107 -1.28 -8.84 1.63
CA TYR A 107 -2.42 -8.82 2.54
C TYR A 107 -3.51 -9.74 2.02
N GLU A 108 -3.79 -10.80 2.77
CA GLU A 108 -4.77 -11.82 2.44
C GLU A 108 -6.19 -11.33 2.72
N ILE A 109 -7.13 -11.67 1.84
CA ILE A 109 -8.53 -11.32 2.02
C ILE A 109 -9.23 -12.44 2.77
N SER A 110 -9.64 -12.16 4.01
CA SER A 110 -10.43 -13.08 4.83
C SER A 110 -11.91 -13.04 4.46
N GLU A 111 -12.66 -14.07 4.90
CA GLU A 111 -14.12 -14.10 4.78
C GLU A 111 -14.78 -12.89 5.46
N ASP A 112 -14.28 -12.46 6.62
CA ASP A 112 -14.84 -11.32 7.35
C ASP A 112 -14.61 -10.00 6.61
N MET A 113 -13.45 -9.83 5.97
CA MET A 113 -13.21 -8.67 5.09
C MET A 113 -14.15 -8.69 3.88
N ALA A 114 -14.43 -9.86 3.29
CA ALA A 114 -15.39 -9.98 2.19
C ALA A 114 -16.82 -9.60 2.64
N LYS A 115 -17.23 -9.98 3.85
CA LYS A 115 -18.52 -9.54 4.43
C LYS A 115 -18.57 -8.03 4.62
N VAL A 116 -17.50 -7.43 5.15
CA VAL A 116 -17.37 -5.97 5.31
C VAL A 116 -17.50 -5.25 3.96
N ALA A 117 -16.82 -5.74 2.92
CA ALA A 117 -16.96 -5.19 1.57
C ALA A 117 -18.41 -5.23 1.07
N GLY A 118 -19.12 -6.33 1.32
CA GLY A 118 -20.54 -6.46 1.02
C GLY A 118 -21.41 -5.43 1.76
N VAL A 119 -21.14 -5.19 3.04
CA VAL A 119 -21.82 -4.17 3.84
C VAL A 119 -21.56 -2.77 3.27
N TYR A 120 -20.31 -2.43 2.95
CA TYR A 120 -20.00 -1.15 2.30
C TYR A 120 -20.83 -0.95 1.03
N ARG A 121 -20.83 -1.92 0.12
CA ARG A 121 -21.62 -1.81 -1.13
C ARG A 121 -23.10 -1.60 -0.86
N PHE A 122 -23.66 -2.34 0.11
CA PHE A 122 -25.07 -2.22 0.47
C PHE A 122 -25.41 -0.83 1.02
N GLU A 123 -24.62 -0.33 1.97
CA GLU A 123 -24.88 0.95 2.63
C GLU A 123 -24.71 2.14 1.68
N PHE A 124 -23.65 2.15 0.87
CA PHE A 124 -23.40 3.25 -0.07
C PHE A 124 -24.40 3.25 -1.24
N ALA A 125 -24.83 2.10 -1.73
CA ALA A 125 -25.88 2.04 -2.75
C ALA A 125 -27.18 2.72 -2.30
N ARG A 126 -27.55 2.59 -1.01
CA ARG A 126 -28.72 3.26 -0.42
C ARG A 126 -28.55 4.77 -0.27
N LYS A 127 -27.30 5.26 -0.27
CA LYS A 127 -26.94 6.68 -0.30
C LYS A 127 -26.82 7.20 -1.74
N GLY A 128 -27.11 6.39 -2.75
CA GLY A 128 -26.99 6.75 -4.16
C GLY A 128 -25.55 6.70 -4.70
N ILE A 129 -24.62 6.08 -3.97
CA ILE A 129 -23.21 5.95 -4.35
C ILE A 129 -22.96 4.49 -4.74
N THR A 130 -22.63 4.25 -6.00
CA THR A 130 -22.32 2.91 -6.51
C THR A 130 -20.83 2.66 -6.37
N LEU A 131 -20.47 1.72 -5.49
CA LEU A 131 -19.08 1.26 -5.31
C LEU A 131 -18.85 -0.09 -5.98
N THR A 132 -17.66 -0.27 -6.54
CA THR A 132 -17.29 -1.54 -7.17
C THR A 132 -16.98 -2.61 -6.12
N ILE A 133 -17.00 -3.88 -6.54
CA ILE A 133 -16.56 -4.99 -5.66
C ILE A 133 -15.07 -4.86 -5.34
N ALA A 134 -14.26 -4.42 -6.30
CA ALA A 134 -12.82 -4.21 -6.12
C ALA A 134 -12.55 -3.15 -5.05
N ASP A 135 -13.10 -1.95 -5.19
CA ASP A 135 -12.87 -0.83 -4.24
C ASP A 135 -13.31 -1.21 -2.83
N THR A 136 -14.47 -1.85 -2.70
CA THR A 136 -14.98 -2.25 -1.38
C THR A 136 -14.17 -3.37 -0.74
N LEU A 137 -13.60 -4.29 -1.51
CA LEU A 137 -12.65 -5.29 -1.01
C LEU A 137 -11.34 -4.64 -0.58
N ILE A 138 -10.77 -3.74 -1.39
CA ILE A 138 -9.54 -3.00 -1.05
C ILE A 138 -9.75 -2.19 0.24
N ALA A 139 -10.87 -1.46 0.37
CA ALA A 139 -11.24 -0.75 1.59
C ALA A 139 -11.35 -1.69 2.81
N ALA A 140 -11.98 -2.85 2.63
CA ALA A 140 -12.12 -3.83 3.72
C ALA A 140 -10.76 -4.43 4.14
N VAL A 141 -9.82 -4.63 3.21
CA VAL A 141 -8.46 -5.06 3.52
C VAL A 141 -7.72 -3.97 4.29
N ALA A 142 -7.79 -2.71 3.83
CA ALA A 142 -7.17 -1.58 4.54
C ALA A 142 -7.67 -1.51 6.00
N ARG A 143 -9.00 -1.58 6.19
CA ARG A 143 -9.62 -1.65 7.51
C ARG A 143 -9.14 -2.84 8.34
N GLY A 144 -9.19 -4.05 7.77
CA GLY A 144 -8.88 -5.26 8.51
C GLY A 144 -7.42 -5.39 8.95
N TYR A 145 -6.49 -4.80 8.19
CA TYR A 145 -5.06 -4.75 8.54
C TYR A 145 -4.67 -3.51 9.35
N GLY A 146 -5.58 -2.54 9.53
CA GLY A 146 -5.26 -1.23 10.08
C GLY A 146 -4.23 -0.48 9.22
N ALA A 147 -4.34 -0.62 7.90
CA ALA A 147 -3.42 -0.03 6.94
C ALA A 147 -4.00 1.27 6.36
N ILE A 148 -3.13 2.25 6.14
CA ILE A 148 -3.45 3.49 5.45
C ILE A 148 -3.55 3.17 3.96
N LEU A 149 -4.69 3.44 3.33
CA LEU A 149 -4.90 3.19 1.91
C LEU A 149 -4.30 4.34 1.09
N VAL A 150 -3.31 4.01 0.26
CA VAL A 150 -2.65 4.95 -0.64
C VAL A 150 -3.33 4.92 -2.00
N THR A 151 -4.03 5.99 -2.37
CA THR A 151 -4.85 6.06 -3.60
C THR A 151 -4.65 7.37 -4.37
N ALA A 152 -4.86 7.35 -5.69
CA ALA A 152 -4.92 8.55 -6.50
C ALA A 152 -6.27 9.28 -6.40
N ASN A 153 -7.33 8.63 -5.90
CA ASN A 153 -8.67 9.21 -5.85
C ASN A 153 -9.43 8.82 -4.57
N VAL A 154 -9.47 9.76 -3.62
CA VAL A 154 -10.19 9.57 -2.35
C VAL A 154 -11.71 9.42 -2.52
N ARG A 155 -12.28 9.81 -3.67
CA ARG A 155 -13.73 9.69 -3.92
C ARG A 155 -14.18 8.25 -4.12
N ASP A 156 -13.27 7.36 -4.50
CA ASP A 156 -13.56 5.92 -4.66
C ASP A 156 -13.74 5.22 -3.30
N TYR A 157 -13.27 5.88 -2.23
CA TYR A 157 -13.22 5.35 -0.88
C TYR A 157 -13.95 6.27 0.12
N PRO A 158 -15.28 6.43 0.00
CA PRO A 158 -16.05 7.35 0.85
C PRO A 158 -16.29 6.84 2.30
N MET A 159 -15.66 5.73 2.70
CA MET A 159 -15.77 5.14 4.03
C MET A 159 -15.03 6.01 5.05
N GLU A 160 -15.68 6.29 6.19
CA GLU A 160 -15.08 7.10 7.26
C GLU A 160 -14.22 6.29 8.23
N ASP A 161 -14.28 4.96 8.16
CA ASP A 161 -13.59 4.03 9.06
C ASP A 161 -12.27 3.46 8.47
N ILE A 162 -11.72 4.15 7.47
CA ILE A 162 -10.40 3.87 6.88
C ILE A 162 -9.58 5.16 6.76
N ASP A 163 -8.27 5.03 6.94
CA ASP A 163 -7.33 6.13 6.73
C ASP A 163 -6.88 6.18 5.26
N LEU A 164 -6.89 7.37 4.67
CA LEU A 164 -6.50 7.59 3.28
C LEU A 164 -5.24 8.45 3.19
N LEU A 165 -4.36 8.10 2.25
CA LEU A 165 -3.21 8.90 1.85
C LEU A 165 -3.24 9.13 0.34
N LEU A 166 -3.28 10.40 -0.06
CA LEU A 166 -3.33 10.76 -1.48
C LEU A 166 -1.95 10.52 -2.14
N ALA A 167 -1.93 9.71 -3.20
CA ALA A 167 -0.71 9.31 -3.91
C ALA A 167 -0.12 10.44 -4.76
N SER A 168 -0.94 11.39 -5.19
CA SER A 168 -0.55 12.53 -6.03
C SER A 168 -1.42 13.74 -5.73
N GLY A 169 -0.81 14.93 -5.60
CA GLY A 169 -1.57 16.17 -5.50
C GLY A 169 -2.01 16.62 -6.88
N GLN A 170 -3.23 16.30 -7.29
CA GLN A 170 -3.95 16.99 -8.37
C GLN A 170 -5.37 17.31 -7.94
#